data_AF-A0A2V8CJ23-F1
#
_entry.id   AF-A0A2V8CJ23-F1
#
_cell.length_a   1.000
_cell.length_b   1.000
_cell.length_c   1.000
_cell.angle_alpha   90.00
_cell.angle_beta   90.00
_cell.angle_gamma   90.00
#
_symmetry.space_group_name_H-M   'P 1'
#
loop_
_entity.id
_entity.type
_entity.pdbx_description
1 polymer ?
#
loop_
_entity_poly.entity_id
_entity_poly.type
_entity_poly.pdbx_seq_one_letter_code
_entity_poly.pdbx_strand_id
1 'polypeptide(L)'
;QITPLGQVIDPLADKLLTSAALISLVQMEMASAWIVALIIGREFAITALRSLAYARGIVIPASPLGKVKMVSEVVAILALILAHEQTRLADILYWTGQAALWFVVVTALVSAADYFKRFNVTATPRVADMRDRKAG
;
A
#
# COMPACT_ATOMS: atom_id res chain seq x y z
N GLN A 1 -12.05 10.60 23.97
CA GLN A 1 -11.66 11.86 23.31
C GLN A 1 -10.56 11.53 22.32
N ILE A 2 -10.70 11.94 21.07
CA ILE A 2 -9.74 11.67 20.00
C ILE A 2 -8.62 12.69 20.14
N THR A 3 -7.40 12.27 20.47
CA THR A 3 -6.24 13.18 20.52
C THR A 3 -5.66 13.31 19.11
N PRO A 4 -5.06 14.46 18.75
CA PRO A 4 -4.39 14.65 17.45
C PRO A 4 -3.31 13.59 17.18
N LEU A 5 -2.73 13.06 18.26
CA LEU A 5 -1.74 12.00 18.24
C LEU A 5 -2.37 10.65 17.87
N GLY A 6 -3.54 10.30 18.43
CA GLY A 6 -4.25 9.06 18.09
C GLY A 6 -4.62 8.98 16.61
N GLN A 7 -5.02 10.11 16.01
CA GLN A 7 -5.41 10.18 14.59
C GLN A 7 -4.26 9.83 13.62
N VAL A 8 -3.00 9.98 14.04
CA VAL A 8 -1.81 9.61 13.26
C VAL A 8 -1.29 8.22 13.62
N ILE A 9 -1.46 7.80 14.88
CA ILE A 9 -1.01 6.49 15.35
C ILE A 9 -1.92 5.37 14.84
N ASP A 10 -3.24 5.56 14.77
CA ASP A 10 -4.15 4.49 14.34
C ASP A 10 -3.84 3.98 12.91
N PRO A 11 -3.63 4.85 11.89
CA PRO A 11 -3.28 4.40 10.54
C PRO A 11 -1.82 3.91 10.39
N LEU A 12 -0.97 4.20 11.37
CA LEU A 12 0.39 3.68 11.43
C LEU A 12 0.39 2.26 11.99
N ALA A 13 -0.34 2.03 13.09
CA ALA A 13 -0.52 0.73 13.70
C ALA A 13 -1.14 -0.28 12.72
N ASP A 14 -2.15 0.13 11.95
CA ASP A 14 -2.76 -0.70 10.92
C ASP A 14 -1.74 -1.22 9.88
N LYS A 15 -0.85 -0.34 9.40
CA LYS A 15 0.21 -0.73 8.44
C LYS A 15 1.31 -1.58 9.06
N LEU A 16 1.63 -1.33 10.33
CA LEU A 16 2.59 -2.16 11.05
C LEU A 16 2.04 -3.57 11.27
N LEU A 17 0.74 -3.70 11.54
CA LEU A 17 0.07 -4.99 11.67
C LEU A 17 0.12 -5.79 10.36
N THR A 18 -0.27 -5.19 9.23
CA THR A 18 -0.22 -5.86 7.92
C THR A 18 1.22 -6.19 7.51
N SER A 19 2.16 -5.29 7.76
CA SER A 19 3.58 -5.51 7.49
C SER A 19 4.15 -6.66 8.31
N ALA A 20 3.83 -6.73 9.62
CA ALA A 20 4.25 -7.81 10.49
C ALA A 20 3.69 -9.15 10.02
N ALA A 21 2.41 -9.21 9.63
CA ALA A 21 1.81 -10.43 9.11
C ALA A 21 2.50 -10.91 7.82
N LEU A 22 2.78 -10.01 6.87
CA LEU A 22 3.49 -10.36 5.63
C LEU A 22 4.93 -10.82 5.91
N ILE A 23 5.64 -10.16 6.84
CA ILE A 23 7.00 -10.56 7.24
C ILE A 23 6.99 -11.95 7.88
N SER A 24 5.99 -12.26 8.72
CA SER A 24 5.83 -13.60 9.29
C SER A 24 5.60 -14.65 8.20
N LEU A 25 4.81 -14.34 7.17
CA LEU A 25 4.61 -15.24 6.02
C LEU A 25 5.90 -15.51 5.22
N VAL A 26 6.84 -14.56 5.19
CA VAL A 26 8.18 -14.79 4.62
C VAL A 26 8.97 -15.79 5.49
N GLN A 27 8.92 -15.64 6.81
CA GLN A 27 9.60 -16.57 7.73
C GLN A 27 9.03 -17.99 7.65
N MET A 28 7.74 -18.12 7.34
CA MET A 28 7.07 -19.41 7.13
C MET A 28 7.28 -19.97 5.71
N GLU A 29 8.13 -19.34 4.89
CA GLU A 29 8.39 -19.70 3.49
C GLU A 29 7.15 -19.69 2.58
N MET A 30 6.09 -19.01 3.01
CA MET A 30 4.82 -18.92 2.27
C MET A 30 4.79 -17.77 1.27
N ALA A 31 5.59 -16.73 1.51
CA ALA A 31 5.72 -15.57 0.66
C ALA A 31 7.19 -15.25 0.36
N SER A 32 7.49 -14.82 -0.86
CA SER A 32 8.84 -14.39 -1.22
C SER A 32 9.19 -13.05 -0.56
N ALA A 33 10.37 -12.95 0.05
CA ALA A 33 10.84 -11.73 0.73
C ALA A 33 10.82 -10.48 -0.16
N TRP A 34 11.22 -10.63 -1.43
CA TRP A 34 11.26 -9.51 -2.39
C TRP A 34 9.84 -9.00 -2.76
N ILE A 35 8.85 -9.89 -2.79
CA ILE A 35 7.44 -9.53 -3.01
C ILE A 35 6.93 -8.71 -1.83
N VAL A 36 7.15 -9.21 -0.61
CA VAL A 36 6.71 -8.55 0.62
C VAL A 36 7.39 -7.18 0.78
N ALA A 37 8.69 -7.08 0.50
CA ALA A 37 9.40 -5.81 0.53
C ALA A 37 8.81 -4.79 -0.46
N LEU A 38 8.42 -5.23 -1.67
CA LEU A 38 7.77 -4.38 -2.67
C LEU A 38 6.40 -3.87 -2.19
N ILE A 39 5.59 -4.75 -1.62
CA ILE A 39 4.25 -4.41 -1.10
C ILE A 39 4.38 -3.36 0.01
N ILE A 40 5.16 -3.67 1.04
CA ILE A 40 5.39 -2.80 2.21
C ILE A 40 5.95 -1.45 1.75
N GLY A 41 7.05 -1.45 0.97
CA GLY A 41 7.68 -0.22 0.50
C GLY A 41 6.71 0.70 -0.25
N ARG A 42 5.86 0.13 -1.11
CA ARG A 42 4.82 0.87 -1.84
C ARG A 42 3.75 1.44 -0.91
N GLU A 43 3.32 0.72 0.12
CA GLU A 43 2.32 1.20 1.08
C GLU A 43 2.78 2.45 1.84
N PHE A 44 4.03 2.42 2.33
CA PHE A 44 4.65 3.55 3.00
C PHE A 44 4.87 4.72 2.03
N ALA A 45 5.40 4.46 0.82
CA ALA A 45 5.66 5.49 -0.18
C ALA A 45 4.38 6.26 -0.57
N ILE A 46 3.29 5.56 -0.87
CA ILE A 46 2.03 6.21 -1.26
C ILE A 46 1.37 6.95 -0.10
N THR A 47 1.49 6.42 1.11
CA THR A 47 1.03 7.12 2.32
C THR A 47 1.79 8.44 2.49
N ALA A 48 3.12 8.40 2.42
CA ALA A 48 3.97 9.56 2.56
C ALA A 48 3.70 10.61 1.47
N LEU A 49 3.58 10.17 0.21
CA LEU A 49 3.25 11.06 -0.90
C LEU A 49 1.87 11.70 -0.75
N ARG A 50 0.87 10.95 -0.28
CA ARG A 50 -0.48 11.49 -0.01
C ARG A 50 -0.45 12.52 1.11
N SER A 51 0.29 12.24 2.19
CA SER A 51 0.48 13.17 3.30
C SER A 51 1.15 14.46 2.83
N LEU A 52 2.20 14.36 2.01
CA LEU A 52 2.89 15.52 1.44
C LEU A 52 1.99 16.32 0.48
N ALA A 53 1.20 15.66 -0.35
CA ALA A 53 0.24 16.33 -1.24
C ALA A 53 -0.83 17.10 -0.44
N TYR A 54 -1.35 16.49 0.62
CA TYR A 54 -2.30 17.13 1.53
C TYR A 54 -1.70 18.37 2.20
N ALA A 55 -0.46 18.29 2.68
CA ALA A 55 0.27 19.43 3.24
C ALA A 55 0.47 20.59 2.23
N ARG A 56 0.42 20.30 0.91
CA ARG A 56 0.53 21.29 -0.18
C ARG A 56 -0.83 21.74 -0.73
N GLY A 57 -1.93 21.44 -0.02
CA GLY A 57 -3.29 21.80 -0.41
C GLY A 57 -3.84 21.03 -1.61
N ILE A 58 -3.18 19.95 -2.03
CA ILE A 58 -3.64 19.10 -3.14
C ILE A 58 -4.36 17.89 -2.53
N VAL A 59 -5.68 17.86 -2.65
CA VAL A 59 -6.48 16.70 -2.25
C VAL A 59 -6.41 15.66 -3.36
N ILE A 60 -5.64 14.60 -3.14
CA ILE A 60 -5.68 13.42 -4.03
C ILE A 60 -6.86 12.56 -3.59
N PRO A 61 -7.95 12.46 -4.40
CA PRO A 61 -9.10 11.67 -4.03
C PRO A 61 -8.74 10.19 -3.91
N ALA A 62 -9.32 9.51 -2.93
CA ALA A 62 -9.15 8.08 -2.74
C ALA A 62 -9.72 7.34 -3.96
N SER A 63 -8.88 6.60 -4.67
CA SER A 63 -9.31 5.76 -5.78
C SER A 63 -10.06 4.51 -5.25
N PRO A 64 -11.16 4.06 -5.90
CA PRO A 64 -11.84 2.81 -5.55
C PRO A 64 -10.91 1.58 -5.63
N LEU A 65 -9.81 1.66 -6.39
CA LEU A 65 -8.74 0.67 -6.41
C LEU A 65 -8.15 0.40 -5.01
N GLY A 66 -8.17 1.40 -4.10
CA GLY A 66 -7.67 1.24 -2.74
C GLY A 66 -8.47 0.24 -1.91
N LYS A 67 -9.79 0.16 -2.13
CA LYS A 67 -10.67 -0.78 -1.42
C LYS A 67 -10.43 -2.22 -1.88
N VAL A 68 -10.32 -2.41 -3.20
CA VAL A 68 -10.05 -3.74 -3.79
C VAL A 68 -8.68 -4.26 -3.35
N LYS A 69 -7.65 -3.39 -3.34
CA LYS A 69 -6.31 -3.75 -2.85
C LYS A 69 -6.34 -4.26 -1.42
N MET A 70 -6.98 -3.51 -0.52
CA MET A 70 -7.03 -3.87 0.91
C MET A 70 -7.72 -5.22 1.11
N VAL A 71 -8.86 -5.45 0.44
CA VAL A 71 -9.55 -6.75 0.51
C VAL A 71 -8.65 -7.88 0.00
N SER A 72 -7.98 -7.70 -1.14
CA SER A 72 -7.09 -8.73 -1.70
C SER A 72 -5.90 -9.05 -0.79
N GLU A 73 -5.37 -8.05 -0.09
CA GLU A 73 -4.21 -8.21 0.80
C GLU A 73 -4.57 -8.95 2.08
N VAL A 74 -5.69 -8.58 2.70
CA VAL A 74 -6.22 -9.29 3.86
C VAL A 74 -6.56 -10.74 3.49
N VAL A 75 -7.18 -10.97 2.33
CA VAL A 75 -7.46 -12.33 1.82
C VAL A 75 -6.18 -13.12 1.61
N ALA A 76 -5.14 -12.52 1.01
CA ALA A 76 -3.85 -13.19 0.82
C ALA A 76 -3.24 -13.62 2.16
N ILE A 77 -3.20 -12.71 3.14
CA ILE A 77 -2.64 -12.97 4.47
C ILE A 77 -3.41 -14.11 5.16
N LEU A 78 -4.74 -14.01 5.24
CA LEU A 78 -5.56 -15.01 5.91
C LEU A 78 -5.51 -16.37 5.22
N ALA A 79 -5.58 -16.41 3.89
CA ALA A 79 -5.53 -17.66 3.14
C ALA A 79 -4.18 -18.38 3.32
N LEU A 80 -3.06 -17.64 3.30
CA LEU A 80 -1.75 -18.23 3.52
C LEU A 80 -1.59 -18.73 4.97
N ILE A 81 -1.99 -17.94 5.97
CA ILE A 81 -1.95 -18.39 7.37
C ILE A 81 -2.76 -19.69 7.55
N LEU A 82 -3.98 -19.75 7.02
CA LEU A 82 -4.85 -20.92 7.15
C LEU A 82 -4.36 -22.14 6.34
N ALA A 83 -3.62 -21.91 5.24
CA ALA A 83 -3.01 -22.99 4.48
C ALA A 83 -1.90 -23.71 5.28
N HIS A 84 -1.24 -23.02 6.21
CA HIS A 84 -0.17 -23.60 7.03
C HIS A 84 -0.67 -24.65 8.04
N GLU A 85 -1.91 -24.53 8.52
CA GLU A 85 -2.52 -25.44 9.52
C GLU A 85 -2.86 -26.84 8.96
N GLN A 86 -2.34 -27.20 7.77
CA GLN A 86 -2.46 -28.52 7.14
C GLN A 86 -3.90 -29.07 7.10
N THR A 87 -4.87 -28.19 6.82
CA THR A 87 -6.29 -28.56 6.74
C THR A 87 -6.59 -29.33 5.43
N ARG A 88 -7.77 -29.96 5.35
CA ARG A 88 -8.24 -30.61 4.10
C ARG A 88 -8.33 -29.64 2.90
N LEU A 89 -8.33 -28.34 3.17
CA LEU A 89 -8.40 -27.27 2.17
C LEU A 89 -7.04 -26.59 1.95
N ALA A 90 -5.94 -27.08 2.53
CA ALA A 90 -4.63 -26.43 2.52
C ALA A 90 -4.15 -26.08 1.11
N ASP A 91 -4.29 -27.00 0.14
CA ASP A 91 -3.88 -26.74 -1.24
C ASP A 91 -4.69 -25.60 -1.87
N ILE A 92 -6.01 -25.62 -1.70
CA ILE A 92 -6.91 -24.59 -2.25
C ILE A 92 -6.58 -23.23 -1.63
N LEU A 93 -6.39 -23.19 -0.31
CA LEU A 93 -6.03 -21.98 0.45
C LEU A 93 -4.66 -21.45 0.02
N TYR A 94 -3.67 -22.33 -0.19
CA TYR A 94 -2.34 -21.95 -0.63
C TYR A 94 -2.38 -21.29 -2.01
N TRP A 95 -3.02 -21.94 -3.00
CA TRP A 95 -3.14 -21.39 -4.35
C TRP A 95 -3.96 -20.09 -4.38
N THR A 96 -5.02 -20.01 -3.58
CA THR A 96 -5.82 -18.79 -3.43
C THR A 96 -5.00 -17.66 -2.82
N GLY A 97 -4.23 -17.95 -1.76
CA GLY A 97 -3.35 -17.01 -1.10
C GLY A 97 -2.24 -16.49 -2.02
N GLN A 98 -1.61 -17.38 -2.80
CA GLN A 98 -0.62 -17.00 -3.80
C GLN A 98 -1.21 -16.14 -4.92
N ALA A 99 -2.37 -16.52 -5.45
CA ALA A 99 -3.07 -15.73 -6.47
C ALA A 99 -3.42 -14.32 -5.95
N ALA A 100 -3.93 -14.24 -4.73
CA ALA A 100 -4.22 -12.96 -4.08
C ALA A 100 -2.93 -12.12 -3.85
N LEU A 101 -1.82 -12.75 -3.44
CA LEU A 101 -0.54 -12.08 -3.26
C LEU A 101 -0.01 -11.48 -4.58
N TRP A 102 -0.07 -12.25 -5.68
CA TRP A 102 0.29 -11.74 -7.01
C TRP A 102 -0.61 -10.60 -7.47
N PHE A 103 -1.91 -10.68 -7.18
CA PHE A 103 -2.84 -9.58 -7.44
C PHE A 103 -2.48 -8.32 -6.63
N VAL A 104 -2.06 -8.45 -5.38
CA VAL A 104 -1.56 -7.33 -4.56
C VAL A 104 -0.32 -6.71 -5.20
N VAL A 105 0.61 -7.51 -5.73
CA VAL A 105 1.78 -6.98 -6.46
C VAL A 105 1.36 -6.16 -7.69
N VAL A 106 0.46 -6.70 -8.52
CA VAL A 106 -0.02 -6.00 -9.72
C VAL A 106 -0.68 -4.67 -9.34
N THR A 107 -1.57 -4.68 -8.35
CA THR A 107 -2.24 -3.45 -7.90
C THR A 107 -1.27 -2.47 -7.23
N ALA A 108 -0.23 -2.96 -6.55
CA ALA A 108 0.83 -2.14 -6.01
C ALA A 108 1.58 -1.39 -7.12
N LEU A 109 1.98 -2.09 -8.19
CA LEU A 109 2.67 -1.52 -9.34
C LEU A 109 1.80 -0.51 -10.10
N VAL A 110 0.54 -0.87 -10.39
CA VAL A 110 -0.42 0.03 -11.04
C VAL A 110 -0.61 1.31 -10.22
N SER A 111 -0.75 1.17 -8.91
CA SER A 111 -0.93 2.33 -8.03
C SER A 111 0.32 3.19 -7.91
N ALA A 112 1.52 2.59 -7.93
CA ALA A 112 2.77 3.33 -7.96
C ALA A 112 2.89 4.15 -9.26
N ALA A 113 2.55 3.56 -10.40
CA ALA A 113 2.54 4.22 -11.69
C ALA A 113 1.52 5.38 -11.77
N ASP A 114 0.30 5.18 -11.26
CA ASP A 114 -0.74 6.23 -11.20
C ASP A 114 -0.26 7.42 -10.35
N TYR A 115 0.33 7.15 -9.19
CA TYR A 115 0.88 8.21 -8.34
C TYR A 115 2.04 8.95 -9.00
N PHE A 116 2.96 8.25 -9.65
CA PHE A 116 4.09 8.89 -10.33
C PHE A 116 3.62 9.80 -11.47
N LYS A 117 2.62 9.37 -12.25
CA LYS A 117 1.99 10.20 -13.29
C LYS A 117 1.34 11.45 -12.69
N ARG A 118 0.53 11.30 -11.64
CA ARG A 118 -0.14 12.44 -10.99
C ARG A 118 0.85 13.42 -10.36
N PHE A 119 1.93 12.90 -9.77
CA PHE A 119 2.99 13.73 -9.19
C PHE A 119 3.68 14.55 -10.28
N ASN A 120 4.07 13.94 -11.40
CA ASN A 120 4.69 14.66 -12.51
C ASN A 120 3.75 15.73 -13.09
N VAL A 121 2.47 15.40 -13.32
CA VAL A 121 1.48 16.36 -13.85
C VAL A 121 1.23 17.53 -12.89
N THR A 122 1.32 17.32 -11.58
CA THR A 122 1.07 18.37 -10.58
C THR A 122 2.33 19.18 -10.24
N ALA A 123 3.52 18.63 -10.49
CA ALA A 123 4.79 19.32 -10.28
C ALA A 123 5.10 20.35 -11.38
N THR A 124 4.70 20.10 -12.63
CA THR A 124 5.04 20.97 -13.77
C THR A 124 4.42 22.38 -13.72
N PRO A 125 3.16 22.61 -13.30
CA PRO A 125 2.56 23.94 -13.34
C PRO A 125 3.09 24.91 -12.27
N ARG A 126 3.46 24.41 -11.07
CA ARG A 126 3.88 25.27 -9.94
C ARG A 126 5.32 25.77 -10.04
N VAL A 127 6.19 25.05 -10.73
CA VAL A 127 7.58 25.50 -10.96
C VAL A 127 7.62 26.66 -11.98
N ALA A 128 6.70 26.68 -12.93
CA ALA A 128 6.53 27.81 -13.85
C ALA A 128 6.06 29.08 -13.12
N ASP A 129 5.01 28.98 -12.29
CA ASP A 129 4.43 30.11 -11.55
C ASP A 129 5.38 30.70 -10.47
N MET A 130 6.18 29.86 -9.81
CA MET A 130 7.21 30.35 -8.87
C MET A 130 8.38 31.06 -9.55
N ARG A 131 8.65 30.78 -10.83
CA ARG A 131 9.70 31.43 -11.60
C ARG A 131 9.26 32.82 -12.05
N ASP A 132 7.99 32.99 -12.42
CA ASP A 132 7.42 34.29 -12.79
C ASP A 132 7.32 35.25 -11.58
N ARG A 133 6.97 34.75 -10.39
CA ARG A 133 6.93 35.57 -9.16
C ARG A 133 8.29 36.06 -8.65
N LYS A 134 9.40 35.46 -9.10
CA LYS A 134 10.76 35.91 -8.78
C LYS A 134 11.36 36.80 -9.87
N ALA A 135 10.68 36.92 -11.02
CA ALA A 135 11.14 37.66 -12.19
C ALA A 135 10.39 39.00 -12.42
N GLY A 136 9.38 39.30 -11.60
CA GLY A 136 8.72 40.61 -11.51
C GLY A 136 8.92 41.24 -10.15
#